data_AF-A0A382B5F1-F1
#
_entry.id   AF-A0A382B5F1-F1
#
_cell.length_a   1.000
_cell.length_b   1.000
_cell.length_c   1.000
_cell.angle_alpha   90.00
_cell.angle_beta   90.00
_cell.angle_gamma   90.00
#
_symmetry.space_group_name_H-M   'P 1'
#
loop_
_entity.id
_entity.type
_entity.pdbx_description
1 polymer ?
#
loop_
_entity_poly.entity_id
_entity_poly.type
_entity_poly.pdbx_seq_one_letter_code
_entity_poly.pdbx_strand_id
1 'polypeptide(L)'
;MKKRKITFKILKSYQKISIHLLTTFFFIKWATKIFKENNSVMPKWTIEEAREHYNINGWGAGYFDINSKGNIVVRSNRKSQHDIDLKELVDDIQAKGYSLPVLIRFSDILKASIANLASSFSKAIREYEYNGQYHGVYPIKVNQQRQVVEEIVKFGQP
;
A
#
# COMPACT_ATOMS: atom_id res chain seq x y z
N MET A 1 -72.30 26.74 -9.71
CA MET A 1 -71.93 28.11 -10.18
C MET A 1 -72.52 29.16 -9.23
N LYS A 2 -71.75 29.71 -8.29
CA LYS A 2 -71.97 31.05 -7.72
C LYS A 2 -70.78 31.45 -6.84
N LYS A 3 -69.91 32.31 -7.39
CA LYS A 3 -68.97 33.13 -6.64
C LYS A 3 -69.74 34.32 -6.03
N ARG A 4 -69.38 34.74 -4.81
CA ARG A 4 -69.17 36.14 -4.37
C ARG A 4 -69.04 36.15 -2.84
N LYS A 5 -67.81 36.30 -2.33
CA LYS A 5 -67.10 37.56 -2.01
C LYS A 5 -67.68 38.24 -0.76
N ILE A 6 -67.04 38.00 0.37
CA ILE A 6 -66.96 38.98 1.45
C ILE A 6 -65.50 39.39 1.50
N THR A 7 -65.26 40.65 1.21
CA THR A 7 -63.97 41.30 1.38
C THR A 7 -64.14 42.23 2.57
N PHE A 8 -63.37 42.03 3.63
CA PHE A 8 -63.08 43.10 4.58
C PHE A 8 -61.59 43.37 4.53
N LYS A 9 -61.32 44.56 4.01
CA LYS A 9 -60.06 45.30 4.01
C LYS A 9 -59.73 45.64 5.47
N ILE A 10 -58.46 45.58 5.87
CA ILE A 10 -57.77 46.65 6.63
C ILE A 10 -56.28 46.29 6.73
N LEU A 11 -55.47 47.20 6.20
CA LEU A 11 -54.02 47.30 6.35
C LEU A 11 -53.61 47.36 7.83
N LYS A 12 -52.49 46.71 8.17
CA LYS A 12 -51.37 47.27 8.95
C LYS A 12 -50.18 46.32 8.74
N SER A 13 -49.22 46.72 7.92
CA SER A 13 -48.04 47.51 8.30
C SER A 13 -46.83 46.59 8.50
N TYR A 14 -45.78 46.94 7.77
CA TYR A 14 -44.47 46.33 7.68
C TYR A 14 -43.78 46.17 9.05
N GLN A 15 -43.58 44.93 9.51
CA GLN A 15 -42.49 44.52 10.40
C GLN A 15 -42.29 43.02 10.29
N LYS A 16 -41.64 42.54 9.22
CA LYS A 16 -41.31 41.11 9.09
C LYS A 16 -40.12 40.81 8.18
N ILE A 17 -39.07 41.64 8.21
CA ILE A 17 -37.86 41.39 7.40
C ILE A 17 -36.60 41.08 8.25
N SER A 18 -36.60 41.28 9.58
CA SER A 18 -35.32 41.27 10.32
C SER A 18 -34.98 40.03 11.16
N ILE A 19 -35.70 38.91 11.08
CA ILE A 19 -35.36 37.69 11.87
C ILE A 19 -34.92 36.52 10.98
N HIS A 20 -35.47 36.39 9.77
CA HIS A 20 -35.07 35.32 8.85
C HIS A 20 -33.72 35.57 8.15
N LEU A 21 -33.36 36.83 7.88
CA LEU A 21 -32.06 37.14 7.26
C LEU A 21 -30.90 36.96 8.25
N LEU A 22 -31.09 37.33 9.53
CA LEU A 22 -30.07 37.16 10.57
C LEU A 22 -29.84 35.69 10.94
N THR A 23 -30.90 34.88 11.04
CA THR A 23 -30.76 33.43 11.30
C THR A 23 -30.06 32.71 10.16
N THR A 24 -30.38 33.04 8.91
CA THR A 24 -29.72 32.46 7.74
C THR A 24 -28.24 32.88 7.66
N PHE A 25 -27.93 34.15 7.94
CA PHE A 25 -26.55 34.66 7.90
C PHE A 25 -25.69 34.09 9.04
N PHE A 26 -26.23 33.98 10.26
CA PHE A 26 -25.55 33.33 11.38
C PHE A 26 -25.40 31.82 11.15
N PHE A 27 -26.40 31.15 10.57
CA PHE A 27 -26.30 29.74 10.22
C PHE A 27 -25.24 29.48 9.14
N ILE A 28 -25.14 30.33 8.11
CA ILE A 28 -24.10 30.22 7.08
C ILE A 28 -22.71 30.52 7.68
N LYS A 29 -22.57 31.55 8.52
CA LYS A 29 -21.30 31.84 9.22
C LYS A 29 -20.91 30.75 10.22
N TRP A 30 -21.87 30.16 10.92
CA TRP A 30 -21.65 29.05 11.85
C TRP A 30 -21.32 27.76 11.10
N ALA A 31 -22.06 27.43 10.03
CA ALA A 31 -21.80 26.26 9.19
C ALA A 31 -20.44 26.37 8.48
N THR A 32 -20.08 27.55 7.98
CA THR A 32 -18.73 27.76 7.41
C THR A 32 -17.64 27.69 8.48
N LYS A 33 -17.89 28.14 9.72
CA LYS A 33 -16.94 27.99 10.84
C LYS A 33 -16.78 26.52 11.25
N ILE A 34 -17.88 25.77 11.39
CA ILE A 34 -17.89 24.32 11.68
C ILE A 34 -17.19 23.54 10.57
N PHE A 35 -17.44 23.87 9.30
CA PHE A 35 -16.78 23.22 8.17
C PHE A 35 -15.28 23.57 8.09
N LYS A 36 -14.88 24.76 8.54
CA LYS A 36 -13.48 25.19 8.61
C LYS A 36 -12.74 24.59 9.81
N GLU A 37 -13.42 24.34 10.93
CA GLU A 37 -12.87 23.67 12.12
C GLU A 37 -12.74 22.14 11.94
N ASN A 38 -13.58 21.52 11.09
CA ASN A 38 -13.51 20.09 10.77
C ASN A 38 -12.54 19.73 9.61
N ASN A 39 -11.84 20.71 9.03
CA ASN A 39 -10.61 20.42 8.27
C ASN A 39 -9.47 20.20 9.27
N SER A 40 -9.61 19.19 10.13
CA SER A 40 -8.44 18.58 10.73
C SER A 40 -7.59 18.10 9.57
N VAL A 41 -6.43 18.74 9.39
CA VAL A 41 -5.42 18.26 8.47
C VAL A 41 -5.10 16.85 8.97
N MET A 42 -5.72 15.83 8.36
CA MET A 42 -5.34 14.45 8.57
C MET A 42 -3.82 14.42 8.45
N PRO A 43 -3.08 14.00 9.49
CA PRO A 43 -1.63 14.00 9.44
C PRO A 43 -1.23 13.24 8.16
N LYS A 44 -0.47 13.92 7.31
CA LYS A 44 -0.08 13.36 6.02
C LYS A 44 0.80 12.15 6.31
N TRP A 45 0.31 10.97 5.95
CA TRP A 45 1.00 9.70 6.17
C TRP A 45 2.45 9.81 5.66
N THR A 46 3.40 9.60 6.57
CA THR A 46 4.83 9.49 6.28
C THR A 46 5.22 8.09 5.80
N ILE A 47 6.32 7.98 5.07
CA ILE A 47 6.84 6.67 4.61
C ILE A 47 7.17 5.75 5.80
N GLU A 48 7.66 6.31 6.91
CA GLU A 48 8.02 5.53 8.09
C GLU A 48 6.79 4.94 8.78
N GLU A 49 5.73 5.73 8.95
CA GLU A 49 4.45 5.21 9.46
C GLU A 49 3.90 4.12 8.53
N ALA A 50 4.12 4.20 7.21
CA ALA A 50 3.65 3.17 6.27
C ALA A 50 4.46 1.88 6.43
N ARG A 51 5.79 2.02 6.58
CA ARG A 51 6.72 0.93 6.83
C ARG A 51 6.38 0.21 8.13
N GLU A 52 6.03 0.95 9.18
CA GLU A 52 5.61 0.42 10.48
C GLU A 52 4.23 -0.24 10.40
N HIS A 53 3.22 0.47 9.85
CA HIS A 53 1.84 -0.03 9.77
C HIS A 53 1.73 -1.34 8.98
N TYR A 54 2.44 -1.46 7.86
CA TYR A 54 2.49 -2.68 7.03
C TYR A 54 3.60 -3.65 7.44
N ASN A 55 4.36 -3.33 8.49
CA ASN A 55 5.48 -4.11 9.02
C ASN A 55 6.45 -4.60 7.92
N ILE A 56 6.81 -3.72 6.98
CA ILE A 56 7.66 -4.07 5.83
C ILE A 56 9.00 -4.61 6.31
N ASN A 57 9.56 -4.06 7.38
CA ASN A 57 10.81 -4.52 7.97
C ASN A 57 10.72 -5.96 8.52
N GLY A 58 9.55 -6.38 9.00
CA GLY A 58 9.35 -7.71 9.59
C GLY A 58 9.33 -8.84 8.56
N TRP A 59 8.69 -8.64 7.40
CA TRP A 59 8.56 -9.68 6.36
C TRP A 59 9.43 -9.43 5.13
N GLY A 60 9.79 -8.18 4.85
CA GLY A 60 10.51 -7.78 3.64
C GLY A 60 11.93 -8.34 3.56
N ALA A 61 12.54 -8.69 4.70
CA ALA A 61 13.82 -9.39 4.81
C ALA A 61 14.98 -8.77 3.98
N GLY A 62 14.92 -7.46 3.75
CA GLY A 62 15.85 -6.69 2.91
C GLY A 62 15.62 -6.79 1.39
N TYR A 63 14.62 -7.56 0.96
CA TYR A 63 14.21 -7.66 -0.45
C TYR A 63 13.07 -6.71 -0.81
N PHE A 64 12.21 -6.35 0.15
CA PHE A 64 11.10 -5.42 -0.06
C PHE A 64 11.24 -4.21 0.85
N ASP A 65 10.92 -3.03 0.34
CA ASP A 65 10.97 -1.75 1.07
C ASP A 65 10.04 -0.72 0.42
N ILE A 66 9.97 0.50 0.97
CA ILE A 66 9.25 1.64 0.40
C ILE A 66 10.25 2.73 0.00
N ASN A 67 10.18 3.22 -1.24
CA ASN A 67 11.04 4.30 -1.72
C ASN A 67 10.53 5.70 -1.34
N SER A 68 11.29 6.74 -1.72
CA SER A 68 10.94 8.15 -1.44
C SER A 68 9.65 8.63 -2.10
N LYS A 69 9.14 7.91 -3.12
CA LYS A 69 7.85 8.19 -3.77
C LYS A 69 6.67 7.55 -3.04
N GLY A 70 6.93 6.70 -2.03
CA GLY A 70 5.91 5.93 -1.32
C GLY A 70 5.51 4.62 -2.01
N ASN A 71 6.26 4.19 -3.03
CA ASN A 71 6.01 2.93 -3.74
C ASN A 71 6.79 1.78 -3.13
N ILE A 72 6.23 0.55 -3.22
CA ILE A 72 6.97 -0.67 -2.88
C ILE A 72 8.07 -0.90 -3.92
N VAL A 73 9.27 -1.17 -3.42
CA VAL A 73 10.41 -1.58 -4.22
C VAL A 73 10.83 -3.01 -3.92
N VAL A 74 11.41 -3.66 -4.93
CA VAL A 74 12.00 -5.00 -4.82
C VAL A 74 13.48 -4.95 -5.13
N ARG A 75 14.29 -5.61 -4.29
CA ARG A 75 15.74 -5.77 -4.43
C ARG A 75 16.05 -7.22 -4.77
N SER A 76 16.87 -7.45 -5.80
CA SER A 76 17.31 -8.79 -6.19
C SER A 76 18.23 -9.44 -5.15
N ASN A 77 18.93 -8.62 -4.36
CA ASN A 77 19.79 -9.03 -3.25
C ASN A 77 19.70 -7.97 -2.14
N ARG A 78 19.86 -8.40 -0.87
CA ARG A 78 19.91 -7.52 0.31
C ARG A 78 20.98 -6.43 0.23
N LYS A 79 22.04 -6.64 -0.58
CA LYS A 79 23.14 -5.68 -0.81
C LYS A 79 23.02 -4.92 -2.13
N SER A 80 21.96 -5.15 -2.91
CA SER A 80 21.75 -4.44 -4.18
C SER A 80 21.60 -2.95 -3.91
N GLN A 81 22.23 -2.13 -4.74
CA GLN A 81 21.94 -0.69 -4.80
C GLN A 81 20.86 -0.35 -5.84
N HIS A 82 20.40 -1.37 -6.57
CA HIS A 82 19.35 -1.23 -7.56
C HIS A 82 18.04 -1.78 -7.00
N ASP A 83 17.06 -0.89 -6.92
CA ASP A 83 15.71 -1.13 -6.46
C ASP A 83 14.77 -1.09 -7.67
N ILE A 84 13.88 -2.07 -7.80
CA ILE A 84 12.84 -2.11 -8.83
C ILE A 84 11.55 -1.55 -8.22
N ASP A 85 11.09 -0.39 -8.69
CA ASP A 85 9.80 0.17 -8.30
C ASP A 85 8.66 -0.64 -8.91
N LEU A 86 7.83 -1.28 -8.07
CA LEU A 86 6.73 -2.13 -8.53
C LEU A 86 5.65 -1.33 -9.25
N LYS A 87 5.42 -0.07 -8.88
CA LYS A 87 4.42 0.76 -9.53
C LYS A 87 4.85 1.09 -10.96
N GLU A 88 6.10 1.51 -11.13
CA GLU A 88 6.68 1.78 -12.45
C GLU A 88 6.69 0.51 -13.31
N LEU A 89 7.07 -0.63 -12.73
CA LEU A 89 7.06 -1.92 -13.43
C LEU A 89 5.66 -2.31 -13.92
N VAL A 90 4.62 -2.13 -13.09
CA VAL A 90 3.23 -2.42 -13.47
C VAL A 90 2.75 -1.47 -14.58
N ASP A 91 3.07 -0.18 -14.47
CA ASP A 91 2.72 0.82 -15.49
C ASP A 91 3.36 0.47 -16.84
N ASP A 92 4.62 0.06 -16.86
CA ASP A 92 5.34 -0.38 -18.05
C ASP A 92 4.71 -1.64 -18.68
N ILE A 93 4.26 -2.60 -17.85
CA ILE A 93 3.58 -3.82 -18.31
C ILE A 93 2.25 -3.45 -18.98
N GLN A 94 1.47 -2.55 -18.39
CA GLN A 94 0.21 -2.10 -18.97
C GLN A 94 0.43 -1.29 -20.26
N ALA A 95 1.46 -0.43 -20.30
CA ALA A 95 1.83 0.34 -21.48
C ALA A 95 2.25 -0.55 -22.65
N LYS A 96 2.82 -1.72 -22.38
CA LYS A 96 3.14 -2.77 -23.37
C LYS A 96 1.92 -3.57 -23.84
N GLY A 97 0.72 -3.26 -23.35
CA GLY A 97 -0.54 -3.88 -23.77
C GLY A 97 -0.92 -5.15 -22.99
N TYR A 98 -0.20 -5.49 -21.92
CA TYR A 98 -0.57 -6.62 -21.08
C TYR A 98 -1.66 -6.21 -20.07
N SER A 99 -2.70 -7.04 -19.96
CA SER A 99 -3.77 -6.85 -18.97
C SER A 99 -3.37 -7.41 -17.60
N LEU A 100 -3.82 -6.74 -16.54
CA LEU A 100 -3.77 -7.26 -15.16
C LEU A 100 -4.90 -8.28 -14.93
N PRO A 101 -4.74 -9.26 -14.01
CA PRO A 101 -3.63 -9.46 -13.08
C PRO A 101 -2.40 -10.12 -13.72
N VAL A 102 -1.21 -9.76 -13.25
CA VAL A 102 0.06 -10.38 -13.65
C VAL A 102 0.79 -10.97 -12.44
N LEU A 103 1.45 -12.10 -12.64
CA LEU A 103 2.30 -12.74 -11.64
C LEU A 103 3.77 -12.45 -11.98
N ILE A 104 4.44 -11.66 -11.14
CA ILE A 104 5.84 -11.28 -11.33
C ILE A 104 6.71 -12.17 -10.44
N ARG A 105 7.72 -12.81 -11.04
CA ARG A 105 8.67 -13.69 -10.35
C ARG A 105 10.05 -13.04 -10.29
N PHE A 106 10.64 -13.03 -9.10
CA PHE A 106 12.00 -12.53 -8.86
C PHE A 106 12.95 -13.70 -8.55
N SER A 107 13.51 -14.31 -9.59
CA SER A 107 14.37 -15.50 -9.47
C SER A 107 15.63 -15.26 -8.65
N ASP A 108 16.14 -14.02 -8.63
CA ASP A 108 17.31 -13.66 -7.82
C ASP A 108 17.05 -13.75 -6.31
N ILE A 109 15.82 -13.43 -5.86
CA ILE A 109 15.43 -13.59 -4.44
C ILE A 109 15.44 -15.06 -4.05
N LEU A 110 14.98 -15.94 -4.94
CA LEU A 110 15.01 -17.39 -4.73
C LEU A 110 16.46 -17.88 -4.61
N LYS A 111 17.34 -17.47 -5.53
CA LYS A 111 18.78 -17.76 -5.47
C LYS A 111 19.42 -17.29 -4.16
N ALA A 112 19.19 -16.03 -3.78
CA ALA A 112 19.74 -15.45 -2.56
C ALA A 112 19.21 -16.17 -1.30
N SER A 113 17.96 -16.61 -1.31
CA SER A 113 17.36 -17.37 -0.20
C SER A 113 18.00 -18.75 -0.03
N ILE A 114 18.23 -19.48 -1.13
CA ILE A 114 18.94 -20.78 -1.10
C ILE A 114 20.36 -20.60 -0.55
N ALA A 115 21.10 -19.62 -1.07
CA ALA A 115 22.45 -19.32 -0.61
C ALA A 115 22.49 -18.91 0.88
N ASN A 116 21.53 -18.11 1.33
CA ASN A 116 21.42 -17.68 2.73
C ASN A 116 21.12 -18.86 3.67
N LEU A 117 20.29 -19.82 3.24
CA LEU A 117 20.03 -21.03 4.01
C LEU A 117 21.28 -21.90 4.13
N ALA A 118 21.93 -22.20 3.00
CA ALA A 118 23.14 -23.04 2.96
C ALA A 118 24.31 -22.41 3.76
N SER A 119 24.50 -21.10 3.65
CA SER A 119 25.54 -20.38 4.41
C SER A 119 25.26 -20.34 5.90
N SER A 120 24.00 -20.21 6.32
CA SER A 120 23.60 -20.30 7.73
C SER A 120 23.97 -21.66 8.33
N PHE A 121 23.63 -22.76 7.65
CA PHE A 121 24.05 -24.11 8.09
C PHE A 121 25.56 -24.27 8.08
N SER A 122 26.25 -23.81 7.02
CA SER A 122 27.71 -23.85 6.95
C SER A 122 28.39 -23.10 8.09
N LYS A 123 27.81 -21.96 8.51
CA LYS A 123 28.30 -21.20 9.67
C LYS A 123 28.12 -21.99 10.96
N ALA A 124 26.93 -22.54 11.21
CA ALA A 124 26.66 -23.34 12.40
C ALA A 124 27.56 -24.60 12.47
N ILE A 125 27.75 -25.31 11.35
CA ILE A 125 28.65 -26.48 11.29
C ILE A 125 30.07 -26.13 11.72
N ARG A 126 30.60 -24.98 11.26
CA ARG A 126 31.94 -24.51 11.68
C ARG A 126 31.98 -24.09 13.14
N GLU A 127 30.95 -23.41 13.62
CA GLU A 127 30.88 -22.90 15.00
C GLU A 127 30.79 -24.01 16.04
N TYR A 128 30.11 -25.11 15.71
CA TYR A 128 29.92 -26.27 16.59
C TYR A 128 30.80 -27.47 16.26
N GLU A 129 31.77 -27.31 15.35
CA GLU A 129 32.70 -28.37 14.91
C GLU A 129 31.98 -29.67 14.51
N TYR A 130 30.83 -29.54 13.85
CA TYR A 130 30.03 -30.68 13.44
C TYR A 130 30.67 -31.40 12.24
N ASN A 131 30.85 -32.71 12.35
CA ASN A 131 31.53 -33.51 11.32
C ASN A 131 30.65 -33.87 10.10
N GLY A 132 29.34 -33.62 10.16
CA GLY A 132 28.42 -33.91 9.05
C GLY A 132 28.28 -32.75 8.07
N GLN A 133 27.64 -33.03 6.93
CA GLN A 133 27.42 -32.07 5.85
C GLN A 133 25.95 -31.70 5.70
N TYR A 134 25.70 -30.42 5.42
CA TYR A 134 24.37 -29.94 5.08
C TYR A 134 23.98 -30.33 3.65
N HIS A 135 22.81 -30.94 3.49
CA HIS A 135 22.20 -31.25 2.20
C HIS A 135 20.82 -30.61 2.10
N GLY A 136 20.66 -29.66 1.18
CA GLY A 136 19.37 -29.02 0.93
C GLY A 136 18.45 -29.93 0.11
N VAL A 137 17.22 -30.14 0.57
CA VAL A 137 16.19 -30.89 -0.16
C VAL A 137 15.01 -29.96 -0.44
N TYR A 138 14.61 -29.86 -1.70
CA TYR A 138 13.44 -29.07 -2.10
C TYR A 138 12.20 -29.97 -2.26
N PRO A 139 11.17 -29.83 -1.41
CA PRO A 139 9.96 -30.63 -1.51
C PRO A 139 9.06 -30.12 -2.64
N ILE A 140 9.16 -30.71 -3.84
CA ILE A 140 8.42 -30.28 -5.06
C ILE A 140 6.91 -30.06 -4.85
N LYS A 141 6.30 -30.76 -3.87
CA LYS A 141 4.90 -30.59 -3.49
C LYS A 141 4.49 -29.15 -3.12
N VAL A 142 5.43 -28.29 -2.74
CA VAL A 142 5.14 -26.88 -2.39
C VAL A 142 4.96 -26.00 -3.62
N ASN A 143 5.66 -26.30 -4.71
CA ASN A 143 5.52 -25.63 -5.99
C ASN A 143 6.07 -26.52 -7.11
N GLN A 144 5.16 -27.08 -7.90
CA GLN A 144 5.47 -28.03 -8.98
C GLN A 144 5.82 -27.33 -10.30
N GLN A 145 5.83 -25.98 -10.35
CA GLN A 145 6.10 -25.26 -11.60
C GLN A 145 7.52 -25.54 -12.09
N ARG A 146 7.63 -26.04 -13.33
CA ARG A 146 8.89 -26.43 -13.97
C ARG A 146 9.98 -25.35 -13.84
N GLN A 147 9.64 -24.10 -14.14
CA GLN A 147 10.58 -22.97 -14.08
C GLN A 147 11.20 -22.80 -12.68
N VAL A 148 10.40 -22.96 -11.62
CA VAL A 148 10.88 -22.85 -10.23
C VAL A 148 11.80 -24.02 -9.89
N VAL A 149 11.41 -25.23 -10.29
CA VAL A 149 12.23 -26.43 -10.04
C VAL A 149 13.56 -26.35 -10.79
N GLU A 150 13.57 -25.92 -12.05
CA GLU A 150 14.78 -25.71 -12.85
C GLU A 150 15.70 -24.67 -12.21
N GLU A 151 15.15 -23.55 -11.73
CA GLU A 151 15.91 -22.53 -11.00
C GLU A 151 16.51 -23.09 -9.71
N ILE A 152 15.75 -23.84 -8.92
CA ILE A 152 16.23 -24.44 -7.66
C ILE A 152 17.34 -25.45 -7.92
N VAL A 153 17.17 -26.32 -8.92
CA VAL A 153 18.22 -27.27 -9.30
C VAL A 153 19.47 -26.52 -9.74
N LYS A 154 19.32 -25.48 -10.58
CA LYS A 154 20.45 -24.66 -11.05
C LYS A 154 21.18 -23.94 -9.90
N PHE A 155 20.44 -23.36 -8.96
CA PHE A 155 21.02 -22.62 -7.83
C PHE A 155 21.52 -23.50 -6.68
N GLY A 156 21.05 -24.76 -6.62
CA GLY A 156 21.43 -25.74 -5.62
C GLY A 156 22.59 -26.67 -6.03
N GLN A 157 23.19 -26.47 -7.20
CA GLN A 157 24.41 -27.22 -7.57
C GLN A 157 25.57 -26.84 -6.64
N PRO A 158 26.35 -27.83 -6.15
CA PRO A 158 27.49 -27.61 -5.27
C PRO A 158 28.63 -26.83 -5.94
#